data_AF-A0AAN9V490-F1
#
_entry.id   AF-A0AAN9V490-F1
#
_cell.length_a   1.000
_cell.length_b   1.000
_cell.length_c   1.000
_cell.angle_alpha   90.00
_cell.angle_beta   90.00
_cell.angle_gamma   90.00
#
_symmetry.space_group_name_H-M   'P 1'
#
loop_
_entity.id
_entity.type
_entity.pdbx_description
1 polymer ?
#
loop_
_entity_poly.entity_id
_entity_poly.type
_entity_poly.pdbx_seq_one_letter_code
_entity_poly.pdbx_strand_id
1 'polypeptide(L)'
;MGMLKGVRLDRVRGGRQKYRRNPDLPYQVQAFMPRPVLSLDENKMLKALTSCEPDLLRASPDTSLVDLELRVVSTLSDLYDRELVGVISWAKLNTSQYT
;
A
#
# COMPACT_ATOMS: atom_id res chain seq x y z
N MET A 1 21.72 -33.03 -52.29
CA MET A 1 22.69 -33.05 -51.18
C MET A 1 22.44 -31.86 -50.27
N GLY A 2 21.50 -31.99 -49.33
CA GLY A 2 21.04 -30.88 -48.48
C GLY A 2 21.45 -31.06 -47.03
N MET A 3 21.75 -29.93 -46.37
CA MET A 3 21.99 -29.74 -44.93
C MET A 3 23.43 -29.94 -44.39
N LEU A 4 24.27 -28.96 -44.76
CA LEU A 4 25.08 -28.09 -43.88
C LEU A 4 26.08 -28.74 -42.91
N LYS A 5 27.37 -28.60 -43.26
CA LYS A 5 28.59 -28.76 -42.43
C LYS A 5 28.65 -27.81 -41.19
N GLY A 6 27.53 -27.60 -40.50
CA GLY A 6 27.41 -26.69 -39.37
C GLY A 6 26.29 -27.03 -38.39
N VAL A 7 25.52 -28.09 -38.63
CA VAL A 7 24.48 -28.53 -37.69
C VAL A 7 25.12 -29.41 -36.62
N ARG A 8 25.20 -28.91 -35.38
CA ARG A 8 25.62 -29.72 -34.22
C ARG A 8 24.70 -30.95 -34.10
N LEU A 9 25.29 -32.15 -34.12
CA LEU A 9 24.60 -33.45 -34.13
C LEU A 9 23.55 -33.62 -33.02
N ASP A 10 23.71 -32.89 -31.92
CA ASP A 10 22.82 -32.85 -30.75
C ASP A 10 21.40 -32.34 -31.06
N ARG A 11 21.22 -31.51 -32.11
CA ARG A 11 19.90 -31.02 -32.53
C ARG A 11 19.11 -32.00 -33.40
N VAL A 12 19.78 -32.92 -34.11
CA VAL A 12 19.13 -33.83 -35.07
C VAL A 12 18.54 -35.08 -34.42
N ARG A 13 18.95 -35.37 -33.18
CA ARG A 13 18.45 -36.50 -32.37
C ARG A 13 17.48 -36.11 -31.25
N GLY A 14 16.82 -34.95 -31.37
CA GLY A 14 15.82 -34.53 -30.37
C GLY A 14 16.40 -34.21 -29.00
N GLY A 15 17.62 -33.64 -28.95
CA GLY A 15 18.31 -33.31 -27.70
C GLY A 15 17.96 -31.94 -27.14
N ARG A 16 16.67 -31.60 -26.99
CA ARG A 16 16.26 -30.35 -26.32
C ARG A 16 15.31 -30.56 -25.15
N GLN A 17 15.60 -31.54 -24.30
CA GLN A 17 15.14 -31.56 -22.90
C GLN A 17 16.03 -32.48 -22.06
N LYS A 18 17.31 -32.13 -21.91
CA LYS A 18 18.30 -32.99 -21.22
C LYS A 18 18.44 -32.78 -19.71
N TYR A 19 17.59 -31.93 -19.12
CA TYR A 19 17.46 -31.84 -17.67
C TYR A 19 15.98 -31.64 -17.31
N ARG A 20 15.20 -32.73 -17.31
CA ARG A 20 13.94 -32.70 -16.56
C ARG A 20 14.31 -32.86 -15.08
N ARG A 21 14.24 -31.77 -14.32
CA ARG A 21 14.42 -31.78 -12.87
C ARG A 21 13.19 -32.50 -12.27
N ASN A 22 13.43 -33.65 -11.66
CA ASN A 22 12.47 -34.54 -10.97
C ASN A 22 11.52 -35.38 -11.86
N PRO A 23 11.68 -36.72 -11.86
CA PRO A 23 10.70 -37.65 -12.42
C PRO A 23 9.55 -37.99 -11.45
N ASP A 24 9.68 -37.71 -10.14
CA ASP A 24 8.72 -38.19 -9.12
C ASP A 24 7.66 -37.16 -8.67
N LEU A 25 7.61 -35.97 -9.28
CA LEU A 25 6.64 -34.92 -8.90
C LEU A 25 5.75 -34.54 -10.10
N PRO A 26 4.42 -34.77 -10.01
CA PRO A 26 3.49 -34.40 -11.07
C PRO A 26 3.35 -32.89 -11.08
N TYR A 27 4.11 -32.18 -11.92
CA TYR A 27 4.11 -30.72 -12.01
C TYR A 27 4.36 -30.05 -10.66
N GLN A 28 5.52 -29.41 -10.49
CA GLN A 28 5.61 -28.33 -9.51
C GLN A 28 4.75 -27.16 -10.04
N VAL A 29 3.43 -27.32 -9.98
CA VAL A 29 2.57 -26.25 -9.47
C VAL A 29 3.34 -25.80 -8.24
N GLN A 30 3.87 -24.58 -8.25
CA GLN A 30 4.21 -23.92 -7.00
C GLN A 30 2.97 -24.07 -6.16
N ALA A 31 2.97 -25.10 -5.30
CA ALA A 31 1.93 -25.34 -4.35
C ALA A 31 1.84 -24.02 -3.63
N PHE A 32 0.71 -23.37 -3.83
CA PHE A 32 0.03 -22.42 -2.98
C PHE A 32 0.57 -22.48 -1.54
N MET A 33 1.79 -21.99 -1.33
CA MET A 33 2.23 -21.57 -0.03
C MET A 33 1.17 -20.53 0.31
N PRO A 34 0.29 -20.76 1.31
CA PRO A 34 -0.57 -19.69 1.74
C PRO A 34 0.41 -18.61 2.18
N ARG A 35 0.55 -17.57 1.36
CA ARG A 35 1.16 -16.33 1.81
C ARG A 35 0.41 -16.05 3.11
N PRO A 36 1.08 -15.91 4.27
CA PRO A 36 0.36 -15.54 5.47
C PRO A 36 -0.46 -14.32 5.09
N VAL A 37 -1.78 -14.48 5.13
CA VAL A 37 -2.71 -13.39 4.88
C VAL A 37 -2.52 -12.53 6.11
N LEU A 38 -1.57 -11.59 6.04
CA LEU A 38 -1.34 -10.65 7.11
C LEU A 38 -2.65 -9.92 7.30
N SER A 39 -3.29 -10.16 8.44
CA SER A 39 -4.49 -9.39 8.77
C SER A 39 -4.08 -7.92 8.80
N LEU A 40 -4.99 -7.02 8.39
CA LEU A 40 -4.76 -5.60 8.57
C LEU A 40 -4.50 -5.27 10.06
N ASP A 41 -5.04 -6.07 10.98
CA ASP A 41 -4.80 -5.98 12.43
C ASP A 41 -3.35 -6.27 12.84
N GLU A 42 -2.54 -6.88 11.98
CA GLU A 42 -1.12 -7.15 12.24
C GLU A 42 -0.21 -6.07 11.65
N ASN A 43 -0.76 -5.15 10.86
CA ASN A 43 0.00 -4.09 10.23
C ASN A 43 0.38 -3.02 11.27
N LYS A 44 1.66 -3.06 11.68
CA LYS A 44 2.23 -2.12 12.66
C LYS A 44 2.06 -0.66 12.24
N MET A 45 2.08 -0.35 10.94
CA MET A 45 1.85 1.02 10.47
C MET A 45 0.41 1.45 10.68
N LEU A 46 -0.57 0.57 10.43
CA LEU A 46 -1.98 0.89 10.69
C LEU A 46 -2.20 1.14 12.19
N LYS A 47 -1.63 0.34 13.08
CA LYS A 47 -1.69 0.59 14.53
C LYS A 47 -1.12 1.93 14.93
N ALA A 48 0.05 2.29 14.39
CA ALA A 48 0.70 3.56 14.67
C ALA A 48 -0.14 4.75 14.16
N LEU A 49 -0.65 4.68 12.92
CA LEU A 49 -1.49 5.73 12.34
C LEU A 49 -2.78 5.92 13.14
N THR A 50 -3.48 4.84 13.48
CA THR A 50 -4.70 4.90 14.30
C THR A 50 -4.44 5.44 15.71
N SER A 51 -3.28 5.13 16.31
CA SER A 51 -2.93 5.66 17.64
C SER A 51 -2.65 7.17 17.64
N CYS A 52 -2.36 7.74 16.48
CA CYS A 52 -2.06 9.14 16.32
C CYS A 52 -3.26 9.94 15.77
N GLU A 53 -4.41 9.34 15.48
CA GLU A 53 -5.57 10.02 14.90
C GLU A 53 -5.94 11.30 15.69
N PRO A 54 -6.05 12.48 15.05
CA PRO A 54 -6.44 13.71 15.74
C PRO A 54 -7.91 13.69 16.17
N ASP A 55 -8.23 14.41 17.24
CA ASP A 55 -9.60 14.53 17.74
C ASP A 55 -10.51 15.22 16.71
N LEU A 56 -11.74 14.71 16.59
CA LEU A 56 -12.75 15.29 15.71
C LEU A 56 -13.21 16.65 16.25
N LEU A 57 -13.00 17.71 15.47
CA LEU A 57 -13.43 19.05 15.82
C LEU A 57 -14.88 19.31 15.40
N ARG A 58 -15.57 20.13 16.19
CA ARG A 58 -16.92 20.59 15.90
C ARG A 58 -16.91 22.05 15.50
N ALA A 59 -17.68 22.35 14.46
CA ALA A 59 -18.03 23.71 14.09
C ALA A 59 -18.82 24.38 15.22
N SER A 60 -18.53 25.66 15.46
CA SER A 60 -19.20 26.50 16.46
C SER A 60 -19.69 27.78 15.80
N PRO A 61 -20.87 27.75 15.14
CA PRO A 61 -21.37 28.91 14.43
C PRO A 61 -21.82 30.00 15.39
N ASP A 62 -21.41 31.23 15.13
CA ASP A 62 -21.87 32.40 15.87
C ASP A 62 -23.30 32.77 15.46
N THR A 63 -24.26 32.54 16.36
CA THR A 63 -25.68 32.84 16.12
C THR A 63 -25.99 34.34 16.12
N SER A 64 -25.07 35.19 16.60
CA SER A 64 -25.25 36.64 16.60
C SER A 64 -25.08 37.28 15.22
N LEU A 65 -24.35 36.62 14.31
CA LEU A 65 -24.11 37.10 12.94
C LEU A 65 -25.35 36.93 12.06
N VAL A 66 -26.11 37.98 11.83
CA VAL A 66 -27.36 37.92 11.03
C VAL A 66 -27.11 37.52 9.57
N ASP A 67 -25.99 37.95 9.00
CA ASP A 67 -25.58 37.57 7.65
C ASP A 67 -25.15 36.09 7.60
N LEU A 68 -25.90 35.30 6.84
CA LEU A 68 -25.69 33.87 6.71
C LEU A 68 -24.38 33.55 5.98
N GLU A 69 -24.02 34.30 4.94
CA GLU A 69 -22.80 34.03 4.16
C GLU A 69 -21.57 34.29 5.02
N LEU A 70 -21.54 35.44 5.71
CA LEU A 70 -20.48 35.78 6.64
C LEU A 70 -20.39 34.78 7.80
N ARG A 71 -21.53 34.32 8.33
CA ARG A 71 -21.56 33.31 9.40
C ARG A 71 -20.96 31.99 8.93
N VAL A 72 -21.31 31.52 7.73
CA VAL A 72 -20.78 30.27 7.15
C VAL A 72 -19.27 30.38 6.95
N VAL A 73 -18.80 31.45 6.31
CA VAL A 73 -17.36 31.67 6.07
C VAL A 73 -16.60 31.74 7.39
N SER A 74 -17.08 32.54 8.36
CA SER A 74 -16.44 32.66 9.67
C SER A 74 -16.38 31.33 10.42
N THR A 75 -17.45 30.55 10.40
CA THR A 75 -17.52 29.25 11.07
C THR A 75 -16.53 28.25 10.44
N LEU A 76 -16.46 28.22 9.11
CA LEU A 76 -15.56 27.32 8.39
C LEU A 76 -14.10 27.75 8.57
N SER A 77 -13.80 29.05 8.52
CA SER A 77 -12.45 29.57 8.78
C SER A 77 -11.95 29.18 10.17
N ASP A 78 -12.75 29.40 11.21
CA ASP A 78 -12.38 29.03 12.58
C ASP A 78 -12.20 27.51 12.76
N LEU A 79 -13.03 26.69 12.11
CA LEU A 79 -12.87 25.24 12.12
C LEU A 79 -11.55 24.83 11.47
N TYR A 80 -11.26 25.37 10.27
CA TYR A 80 -10.04 25.04 9.52
C TYR A 80 -8.77 25.51 10.24
N ASP A 81 -8.78 26.68 10.86
CA ASP A 81 -7.62 27.17 11.63
C ASP A 81 -7.27 26.22 12.77
N ARG A 82 -8.27 25.70 13.47
CA ARG A 82 -8.08 24.69 14.53
C ARG A 82 -7.65 23.34 13.98
N GLU A 83 -8.23 22.88 12.87
CA GLU A 83 -7.84 21.64 12.20
C GLU A 83 -6.37 21.70 11.74
N LEU A 84 -5.93 22.82 11.17
CA LEU A 84 -4.55 23.00 10.71
C LEU A 84 -3.54 22.82 11.84
N VAL A 85 -3.81 23.35 13.04
CA VAL A 85 -2.96 23.14 14.22
C VAL A 85 -2.89 21.65 14.58
N GLY A 86 -4.01 20.94 14.51
CA GLY A 86 -4.08 19.49 14.71
C GLY A 86 -3.25 18.71 13.70
N VAL A 87 -3.43 18.99 12.40
CA VAL A 87 -2.70 18.34 11.30
C VAL A 87 -1.19 18.58 11.39
N ILE A 88 -0.75 19.80 11.73
CA ILE A 88 0.66 20.12 11.91
C ILE A 88 1.25 19.32 13.08
N SER A 89 0.52 19.25 14.20
CA SER A 89 0.96 18.50 15.39
C SER A 89 1.03 16.99 15.10
N TRP A 90 0.03 16.47 14.39
CA TRP A 90 -0.01 15.10 13.89
C TRP A 90 1.18 14.76 13.00
N ALA A 91 1.49 15.63 12.02
CA ALA A 91 2.61 15.43 11.11
C ALA A 91 3.95 15.36 11.86
N LYS A 92 4.16 16.23 12.85
CA LYS A 92 5.36 16.21 13.70
C LYS A 92 5.53 14.88 14.42
N LEU A 93 4.48 14.38 15.08
CA LEU A 93 4.50 13.09 15.80
C LEU A 93 4.85 11.92 14.87
N ASN A 94 4.31 11.90 13.65
CA ASN A 94 4.59 10.84 12.69
C ASN A 94 6.02 10.90 12.14
N THR A 95 6.61 12.08 11.99
CA THR A 95 8.01 12.21 11.51
C THR A 95 9.05 11.78 12.55
N SER A 96 8.80 12.03 13.85
CA SER A 96 9.74 11.66 14.91
C SER A 96 9.85 10.15 15.14
N GLN A 97 8.85 9.35 14.79
CA GLN A 97 8.87 7.89 14.94
C GLN A 97 9.85 7.17 13.97
N TYR A 98 10.43 7.89 13.00
CA TYR A 98 11.32 7.33 11.97
C TYR A 98 12.74 7.94 11.98
N THR A 99 13.11 8.69 13.02
CA THR A 99 14.49 9.21 13.25
C THR A 99 15.04 8.60 14.52
#